data_AF-A0A5N6K9D2-F1
#
_entry.id   AF-A0A5N6K9D2-F1
#
_cell.length_a   1.000
_cell.length_b   1.000
_cell.length_c   1.000
_cell.angle_alpha   90.00
_cell.angle_beta   90.00
_cell.angle_gamma   90.00
#
_symmetry.space_group_name_H-M   'P 1'
#
loop_
_entity.id
_entity.type
_entity.pdbx_description
1 polymer ?
#
loop_
_entity_poly.entity_id
_entity_poly.type
_entity_poly.pdbx_seq_one_letter_code
_entity_poly.pdbx_strand_id
1 'polypeptide(L)'
;MPSSVALDATGACSISLPPSKSPSSPDSFHQLVADLSKILGPSSGLTSADVDVQQLRSLMERYISNEDEWKKYAFADLSRGYTRNLVDEGNGKSNLLILVWTPGKGSPLHDHANAHCLMKVLAGTLSETQYTFPSTPQSPSQTIPAPPSIIKSTTYTTNQITYMADDLGLHKISNPDPERVASLGGGLEARCR
;
A
#
# COMPACT_ATOMS: atom_id res chain seq x y z
N MET A 1 -35.88 30.04 -10.75
CA MET A 1 -36.93 29.42 -11.59
C MET A 1 -37.82 28.61 -10.67
N PRO A 2 -39.07 29.00 -10.39
CA PRO A 2 -39.93 28.20 -9.55
C PRO A 2 -40.50 27.02 -10.36
N SER A 3 -40.36 25.81 -9.83
CA SER A 3 -40.96 24.59 -10.37
C SER A 3 -42.48 24.69 -10.32
N SER A 4 -43.13 24.45 -11.46
CA SER A 4 -44.58 24.37 -11.56
C SER A 4 -45.08 23.08 -10.92
N VAL A 5 -46.04 23.19 -10.01
CA VAL A 5 -46.71 22.05 -9.37
C VAL A 5 -48.05 21.83 -10.09
N ALA A 6 -48.18 20.71 -10.80
CA ALA A 6 -49.47 20.25 -11.29
C ALA A 6 -50.12 19.35 -10.21
N LEU A 7 -51.32 19.73 -9.74
CA LEU A 7 -52.14 18.87 -8.89
C LEU A 7 -53.03 17.99 -9.78
N ASP A 8 -53.02 16.68 -9.52
CA ASP A 8 -53.95 15.73 -10.12
C ASP A 8 -55.01 15.29 -9.08
N ALA A 9 -56.22 15.01 -9.56
CA ALA A 9 -57.47 15.03 -8.78
C ALA A 9 -57.79 13.73 -8.01
N THR A 10 -56.79 13.01 -7.47
CA THR A 10 -57.02 11.75 -6.73
C THR A 10 -56.27 11.59 -5.41
N GLY A 11 -55.66 12.64 -4.86
CA GLY A 11 -55.26 12.66 -3.44
C GLY A 11 -54.26 11.58 -2.99
N ALA A 12 -53.58 10.90 -3.92
CA ALA A 12 -52.50 9.97 -3.63
C ALA A 12 -51.17 10.62 -3.99
N CYS A 13 -50.36 10.96 -2.98
CA CYS A 13 -48.99 11.40 -3.16
C CYS A 13 -48.14 10.23 -3.66
N SER A 14 -48.01 10.09 -4.98
CA SER A 14 -47.02 9.22 -5.60
C SER A 14 -45.64 9.87 -5.46
N ILE A 15 -44.94 9.54 -4.38
CA ILE A 15 -43.52 9.88 -4.21
C ILE A 15 -42.76 9.05 -5.25
N SER A 16 -42.25 9.68 -6.31
CA SER A 16 -41.29 9.01 -7.18
C SER A 16 -39.98 8.85 -6.41
N LEU A 17 -39.72 7.61 -5.99
CA LEU A 17 -38.41 7.24 -5.46
C LEU A 17 -37.37 7.50 -6.57
N PRO A 18 -36.24 8.15 -6.26
CA PRO A 18 -35.15 8.26 -7.22
C PRO A 18 -34.70 6.85 -7.63
N PRO A 19 -34.26 6.64 -8.89
CA PRO A 19 -33.81 5.34 -9.33
C PRO A 19 -32.72 4.86 -8.38
N SER A 20 -32.97 3.71 -7.73
CA SER A 20 -31.98 3.02 -6.92
C SER A 20 -30.78 2.73 -7.81
N LYS A 21 -29.65 3.42 -7.59
CA LYS A 21 -28.37 3.05 -8.19
C LYS A 21 -28.13 1.59 -7.84
N SER A 22 -28.22 0.71 -8.84
CA SER A 22 -27.62 -0.61 -8.72
C SER A 22 -26.16 -0.42 -8.29
N PRO A 23 -25.62 -1.27 -7.40
CA PRO A 23 -24.21 -1.18 -7.05
C PRO A 23 -23.42 -1.36 -8.35
N SER A 24 -22.74 -0.30 -8.79
CA SER A 24 -21.81 -0.37 -9.90
C SER A 24 -20.75 -1.42 -9.57
N SER A 25 -20.35 -2.22 -10.57
CA SER A 25 -19.24 -3.16 -10.42
C SER A 25 -18.03 -2.43 -9.81
N PRO A 26 -17.30 -3.07 -8.89
CA PRO A 26 -16.11 -2.46 -8.29
C PRO A 26 -15.10 -2.09 -9.38
N ASP A 27 -14.41 -0.96 -9.20
CA ASP A 27 -13.29 -0.59 -10.06
C ASP A 27 -12.11 -1.56 -9.89
N SER A 28 -11.10 -1.45 -10.76
CA SER A 28 -10.04 -2.45 -10.82
C SER A 28 -9.13 -2.45 -9.59
N PHE A 29 -8.98 -1.31 -8.90
CA PHE A 29 -8.31 -1.24 -7.60
C PHE A 29 -9.08 -2.01 -6.53
N HIS A 30 -10.39 -1.79 -6.39
CA HIS A 30 -11.19 -2.51 -5.39
C HIS A 30 -11.31 -4.00 -5.72
N GLN A 31 -11.27 -4.38 -7.00
CA GLN A 31 -11.15 -5.80 -7.38
C GLN A 31 -9.81 -6.39 -6.93
N LEU A 32 -8.69 -5.66 -7.07
CA LEU A 32 -7.40 -6.09 -6.53
C LEU A 32 -7.48 -6.29 -5.00
N VAL A 33 -8.07 -5.34 -4.25
CA VAL A 33 -8.24 -5.47 -2.80
C VAL A 33 -9.02 -6.74 -2.45
N ALA A 34 -10.14 -6.97 -3.12
CA ALA A 34 -10.97 -8.16 -2.90
C ALA A 34 -10.23 -9.47 -3.23
N ASP A 35 -9.47 -9.50 -4.32
CA ASP A 35 -8.69 -10.67 -4.73
C ASP A 35 -7.55 -10.97 -3.74
N LEU A 36 -6.87 -9.95 -3.22
CA LEU A 36 -5.85 -10.09 -2.17
C LEU A 36 -6.46 -10.68 -0.90
N SER A 37 -7.57 -10.11 -0.41
CA SER A 37 -8.27 -10.61 0.78
C SER A 37 -8.78 -12.04 0.59
N LYS A 38 -9.20 -12.41 -0.62
CA LYS A 38 -9.60 -13.77 -0.95
C LYS A 38 -8.45 -14.78 -0.85
N ILE A 39 -7.25 -14.42 -1.31
CA ILE A 39 -6.06 -15.30 -1.21
C ILE A 39 -5.62 -15.45 0.25
N LEU A 40 -5.61 -14.36 1.01
CA LEU A 40 -5.21 -14.37 2.43
C LEU A 40 -6.25 -15.05 3.32
N GLY A 41 -7.49 -15.15 2.84
CA GLY A 41 -8.57 -15.81 3.56
C GLY A 41 -8.83 -15.19 4.95
N PRO A 42 -9.44 -15.94 5.88
CA PRO A 42 -9.85 -15.41 7.17
C PRO A 42 -8.73 -15.33 8.21
N SER A 43 -7.55 -15.92 7.96
CA SER A 43 -6.53 -16.08 9.00
C SER A 43 -5.08 -16.09 8.52
N SER A 44 -4.82 -16.04 7.22
CA SER A 44 -3.46 -16.17 6.69
C SER A 44 -2.82 -14.79 6.46
N GLY A 45 -1.54 -14.69 6.76
CA GLY A 45 -0.68 -13.55 6.43
C GLY A 45 0.38 -13.96 5.41
N LEU A 46 1.21 -13.02 4.95
CA LEU A 46 2.21 -13.30 3.90
C LEU A 46 3.32 -14.28 4.32
N THR A 47 3.48 -14.49 5.63
CA THR A 47 4.41 -15.45 6.23
C THR A 47 3.79 -16.85 6.40
N SER A 48 2.49 -17.01 6.13
CA SER A 48 1.78 -18.26 6.39
C SER A 48 2.13 -19.31 5.33
N ALA A 49 2.33 -20.56 5.75
CA ALA A 49 2.81 -21.64 4.88
C ALA A 49 1.84 -21.99 3.72
N ASP A 50 0.57 -21.62 3.87
CA ASP A 50 -0.50 -21.79 2.88
C ASP A 50 -0.61 -20.61 1.90
N VAL A 51 0.20 -19.56 2.05
CA VAL A 51 0.17 -18.37 1.19
C VAL A 51 1.33 -18.38 0.21
N ASP A 52 1.01 -18.42 -1.09
CA ASP A 52 1.99 -18.19 -2.15
C ASP A 52 2.17 -16.68 -2.41
N VAL A 53 3.29 -16.14 -1.94
CA VAL A 53 3.66 -14.73 -2.14
C VAL A 53 3.78 -14.38 -3.63
N GLN A 54 4.12 -15.34 -4.51
CA GLN A 54 4.17 -15.10 -5.96
C GLN A 54 2.78 -14.90 -6.55
N GLN A 55 1.76 -15.56 -6.00
CA GLN A 55 0.39 -15.35 -6.42
C GLN A 55 -0.10 -13.94 -6.04
N LEU A 56 0.17 -13.49 -4.81
CA LEU A 56 -0.12 -12.12 -4.37
C LEU A 56 0.61 -11.08 -5.21
N ARG A 57 1.90 -11.31 -5.46
CA ARG A 57 2.72 -10.47 -6.36
C ARG A 57 2.10 -10.39 -7.75
N SER A 58 1.68 -11.52 -8.31
CA SER A 58 1.02 -11.59 -9.62
C SER A 58 -0.30 -10.82 -9.66
N LEU A 59 -1.09 -10.81 -8.58
CA LEU A 59 -2.29 -9.95 -8.49
C LEU A 59 -1.91 -8.48 -8.61
N MET A 60 -0.92 -8.04 -7.82
CA MET A 60 -0.48 -6.65 -7.79
C MET A 60 0.15 -6.24 -9.13
N GLU A 61 0.88 -7.12 -9.81
CA GLU A 61 1.49 -6.86 -11.12
C GLU A 61 0.45 -6.67 -12.22
N ARG A 62 -0.63 -7.46 -12.21
CA ARG A 62 -1.72 -7.36 -13.20
C ARG A 62 -2.54 -6.07 -13.06
N TYR A 63 -2.62 -5.52 -11.86
CA TYR A 63 -3.27 -4.22 -11.65
C TYR A 63 -2.44 -3.09 -12.28
N ILE A 64 -3.05 -2.36 -13.22
CA ILE A 64 -2.47 -1.16 -13.81
C ILE A 64 -3.02 0.05 -13.05
N SER A 65 -2.13 0.80 -12.40
CA SER A 65 -2.49 1.93 -11.55
C SER A 65 -3.34 2.96 -12.29
N ASN A 66 -4.48 3.28 -11.70
CA ASN A 66 -5.36 4.35 -12.13
C ASN A 66 -5.67 5.25 -10.93
N GLU A 67 -5.19 6.49 -10.99
CA GLU A 67 -5.29 7.44 -9.87
C GLU A 67 -6.73 7.68 -9.40
N ASP A 68 -7.70 7.69 -10.32
CA ASP A 68 -9.10 7.92 -9.95
C ASP A 68 -9.68 6.85 -9.02
N GLU A 69 -9.11 5.64 -9.01
CA GLU A 69 -9.58 4.51 -8.21
C GLU A 69 -9.04 4.55 -6.77
N TRP A 70 -7.81 5.03 -6.57
CA TRP A 70 -7.11 4.96 -5.28
C TRP A 70 -6.82 6.32 -4.63
N LYS A 71 -6.92 7.45 -5.35
CA LYS A 71 -6.59 8.79 -4.81
C LYS A 71 -7.38 9.16 -3.56
N LYS A 72 -8.57 8.61 -3.38
CA LYS A 72 -9.40 8.82 -2.18
C LYS A 72 -8.76 8.33 -0.88
N TYR A 73 -7.76 7.46 -0.96
CA TYR A 73 -6.97 6.99 0.18
C TYR A 73 -5.60 7.69 0.27
N ALA A 74 -5.21 8.53 -0.69
CA ALA A 74 -3.88 9.11 -0.79
C ALA A 74 -3.78 10.49 -0.11
N PHE A 75 -3.87 10.52 1.23
CA PHE A 75 -3.78 11.76 1.98
C PHE A 75 -2.31 12.18 2.20
N ALA A 76 -1.90 13.30 1.63
CA ALA A 76 -0.55 13.84 1.77
C ALA A 76 -0.42 14.76 3.01
N ASP A 77 0.74 14.73 3.66
CA ASP A 77 1.17 15.71 4.67
C ASP A 77 2.65 16.01 4.47
N LEU A 78 2.95 17.14 3.81
CA LEU A 78 4.29 17.53 3.41
C LEU A 78 5.20 17.89 4.59
N SER A 79 4.64 18.10 5.80
CA SER A 79 5.44 18.31 7.01
C SER A 79 6.19 17.03 7.40
N ARG A 80 5.67 15.85 7.03
CA ARG A 80 6.22 14.52 7.36
C ARG A 80 7.11 13.99 6.25
N GLY A 81 7.84 12.91 6.53
CA GLY A 81 8.58 12.15 5.52
C GLY A 81 7.64 11.47 4.51
N TYR A 82 6.59 10.85 5.04
CA TYR A 82 5.51 10.22 4.30
C TYR A 82 4.30 10.04 5.23
N THR A 83 3.12 9.78 4.65
CA THR A 83 1.91 9.36 5.37
C THR A 83 1.63 7.88 5.13
N ARG A 84 0.86 7.26 6.04
CA ARG A 84 0.40 5.86 5.94
C ARG A 84 -1.11 5.87 6.03
N ASN A 85 -1.79 5.51 4.95
CA ASN A 85 -3.23 5.63 4.83
C ASN A 85 -3.84 4.24 4.67
N LEU A 86 -4.71 3.86 5.60
CA LEU A 86 -5.35 2.55 5.61
C LEU A 86 -6.37 2.44 4.47
N VAL A 87 -6.27 1.36 3.71
CA VAL A 87 -7.27 0.98 2.69
C VAL A 87 -8.15 -0.15 3.22
N ASP A 88 -7.53 -1.20 3.76
CA ASP A 88 -8.21 -2.40 4.24
C ASP A 88 -7.43 -3.01 5.42
N GLU A 89 -8.14 -3.37 6.50
CA GLU A 89 -7.55 -4.01 7.71
C GLU A 89 -7.30 -5.51 7.53
N GLY A 90 -7.67 -6.07 6.37
CA GLY A 90 -7.58 -7.47 6.06
C GLY A 90 -8.33 -8.35 7.05
N ASN A 91 -7.68 -9.43 7.44
CA ASN A 91 -8.16 -10.44 8.37
C ASN A 91 -7.50 -10.33 9.76
N GLY A 92 -6.86 -9.19 10.06
CA GLY A 92 -6.08 -8.99 11.29
C GLY A 92 -4.66 -9.58 11.27
N LYS A 93 -4.25 -10.22 10.17
CA LYS A 93 -2.88 -10.69 9.91
C LYS A 93 -2.16 -9.92 8.79
N SER A 94 -2.88 -9.01 8.11
CA SER A 94 -2.34 -8.13 7.09
C SER A 94 -3.08 -6.82 7.04
N ASN A 95 -2.39 -5.72 6.74
CA ASN A 95 -3.01 -4.44 6.43
C ASN A 95 -2.65 -4.03 5.00
N LEU A 96 -3.61 -3.51 4.26
CA LEU A 96 -3.36 -2.87 2.98
C LEU A 96 -3.29 -1.34 3.17
N LEU A 97 -2.14 -0.76 2.86
CA LEU A 97 -1.89 0.68 3.01
C LEU A 97 -1.53 1.34 1.67
N ILE A 98 -1.87 2.62 1.55
CA ILE A 98 -1.27 3.57 0.59
C ILE A 98 -0.38 4.54 1.36
N LEU A 99 0.87 4.63 0.95
CA LEU A 99 1.83 5.59 1.49
C LEU A 99 2.04 6.73 0.48
N VAL A 100 1.98 7.97 0.96
CA VAL A 100 2.28 9.16 0.14
C VAL A 100 3.59 9.77 0.61
N TRP A 101 4.57 9.79 -0.28
CA TRP A 101 5.94 10.20 0.01
C TRP A 101 6.18 11.65 -0.37
N THR A 102 6.58 12.45 0.61
CA THR A 102 6.93 13.86 0.41
C THR A 102 8.15 13.97 -0.54
N PRO A 103 8.17 14.94 -1.46
CA PRO A 103 9.30 15.15 -2.37
C PRO A 103 10.64 15.26 -1.62
N GLY A 104 11.66 14.59 -2.15
CA GLY A 104 13.02 14.57 -1.59
C GLY A 104 13.17 13.90 -0.21
N LYS A 105 12.12 13.33 0.37
CA LYS A 105 12.17 12.68 1.69
C LYS A 105 12.19 11.16 1.59
N GLY A 106 12.50 10.51 2.71
CA GLY A 106 12.51 9.06 2.81
C GLY A 106 12.28 8.57 4.23
N SER A 107 12.19 7.25 4.37
CA SER A 107 12.03 6.60 5.66
C SER A 107 13.36 6.63 6.44
N PRO A 108 13.30 6.40 7.75
CA PRO A 108 14.43 5.82 8.47
C PRO A 108 14.83 4.47 7.87
N LEU A 109 16.04 4.02 8.18
CA LEU A 109 16.43 2.63 7.98
C LEU A 109 15.61 1.74 8.92
N HIS A 110 14.96 0.70 8.42
CA HIS A 110 14.09 -0.18 9.21
C HIS A 110 14.06 -1.62 8.68
N ASP A 111 13.63 -2.52 9.57
CA ASP A 111 13.22 -3.90 9.30
C ASP A 111 11.69 -4.00 9.22
N HIS A 112 11.17 -5.22 9.10
CA HIS A 112 9.74 -5.53 9.05
C HIS A 112 9.25 -6.35 10.26
N ALA A 113 10.07 -6.55 11.30
CA ALA A 113 9.70 -7.26 12.52
C ALA A 113 9.06 -8.65 12.24
N ASN A 114 9.75 -9.44 11.42
CA ASN A 114 9.34 -10.76 10.93
C ASN A 114 8.08 -10.76 10.04
N ALA A 115 7.65 -9.59 9.55
CA ALA A 115 6.64 -9.48 8.52
C ALA A 115 7.25 -9.58 7.11
N HIS A 116 6.42 -10.01 6.16
CA HIS A 116 6.71 -9.91 4.74
C HIS A 116 5.96 -8.69 4.18
N CYS A 117 6.57 -8.00 3.24
CA CYS A 117 6.03 -6.79 2.62
C CYS A 117 6.12 -6.89 1.10
N LEU A 118 4.97 -6.76 0.44
CA LEU A 118 4.92 -6.42 -0.98
C LEU A 118 4.73 -4.91 -1.10
N MET A 119 5.27 -4.31 -2.16
CA MET A 119 5.17 -2.87 -2.41
C MET A 119 4.98 -2.62 -3.90
N LYS A 120 3.96 -1.86 -4.31
CA LYS A 120 3.74 -1.40 -5.70
C LYS A 120 3.83 0.11 -5.80
N VAL A 121 4.55 0.64 -6.78
CA VAL A 121 4.49 2.09 -7.06
C VAL A 121 3.19 2.39 -7.82
N LEU A 122 2.28 3.17 -7.24
CA LEU A 122 1.05 3.60 -7.90
C LEU A 122 1.23 4.89 -8.69
N ALA A 123 2.10 5.79 -8.24
CA ALA A 123 2.44 7.02 -8.97
C ALA A 123 3.84 7.50 -8.59
N GLY A 124 4.55 8.08 -9.57
CA GLY A 124 5.87 8.66 -9.37
C GLY A 124 6.98 7.60 -9.37
N THR A 125 8.02 7.89 -8.58
CA THR A 125 9.25 7.09 -8.52
C THR A 125 9.68 6.95 -7.06
N LEU A 126 10.16 5.78 -6.67
CA LEU A 126 10.75 5.52 -5.35
C LEU A 126 12.09 4.80 -5.51
N SER A 127 13.04 5.13 -4.65
CA SER A 127 14.31 4.41 -4.53
C SER A 127 14.27 3.55 -3.26
N GLU A 128 14.59 2.27 -3.40
CA GLU A 128 14.88 1.37 -2.28
C GLU A 128 16.39 1.16 -2.19
N THR A 129 16.95 1.37 -1.01
CA THR A 129 18.31 0.94 -0.69
C THR A 129 18.24 -0.13 0.39
N GLN A 130 18.79 -1.31 0.11
CA GLN A 130 18.85 -2.44 1.04
C GLN A 130 20.23 -2.48 1.71
N TYR A 131 20.26 -2.82 2.99
CA TYR A 131 21.45 -2.82 3.83
C TYR A 131 21.58 -4.13 4.62
N THR A 132 22.80 -4.49 4.98
CA THR A 132 23.04 -5.61 5.89
C THR A 132 22.57 -5.28 7.31
N PHE A 133 22.14 -6.29 8.06
CA PHE A 133 22.01 -6.13 9.51
C PHE A 133 23.38 -5.85 10.16
N PRO A 134 23.43 -5.08 11.26
CA PRO A 134 24.64 -4.91 12.04
C PRO A 134 25.20 -6.27 12.48
N SER A 135 26.47 -6.53 12.20
CA SER A 135 27.11 -7.78 12.61
C SER A 135 27.31 -7.80 14.13
N THR A 136 27.07 -8.94 14.78
CA THR A 136 27.48 -9.15 16.17
C THR A 136 28.99 -8.96 16.29
N PRO A 137 29.50 -8.29 17.33
CA PRO A 137 30.93 -8.08 17.48
C PRO A 137 31.69 -9.41 17.47
N GLN A 138 32.65 -9.55 16.57
CA GLN A 138 33.37 -10.81 16.36
C GLN A 138 34.59 -10.99 17.28
N SER A 139 34.86 -9.99 18.13
CA SER A 139 36.03 -9.97 19.01
C SER A 139 35.69 -9.26 20.33
N PRO A 140 36.26 -9.68 21.47
CA PRO A 140 36.15 -8.98 22.76
C PRO A 140 36.63 -7.51 22.70
N SER A 141 37.44 -7.16 21.71
CA SER A 141 37.93 -5.79 21.48
C SER A 141 36.97 -4.91 20.65
N GLN A 142 35.94 -5.49 20.01
CA GLN A 142 34.89 -4.75 19.33
C GLN A 142 33.72 -4.59 20.30
N THR A 143 33.59 -3.42 20.89
CA THR A 143 32.48 -3.11 21.82
C THR A 143 31.24 -2.57 21.09
N ILE A 144 31.35 -2.24 19.81
CA ILE A 144 30.28 -1.63 19.00
C ILE A 144 30.06 -2.48 17.74
N PRO A 145 28.80 -2.84 17.41
CA PRO A 145 28.46 -3.49 16.15
C PRO A 145 28.94 -2.66 14.94
N ALA A 146 29.41 -3.32 13.89
CA ALA A 146 29.75 -2.65 12.65
C ALA A 146 28.50 -1.98 12.03
N PRO A 147 28.64 -0.78 11.43
CA PRO A 147 27.50 -0.10 10.80
C PRO A 147 26.97 -0.91 9.61
N PRO A 148 25.67 -0.82 9.29
CA PRO A 148 25.08 -1.43 8.10
C PRO A 148 25.80 -1.02 6.81
N SER A 149 26.07 -1.98 5.92
CA SER A 149 26.62 -1.72 4.58
C SER A 149 25.53 -1.87 3.52
N ILE A 150 25.66 -1.16 2.39
CA ILE A 150 24.70 -1.24 1.29
C ILE A 150 24.86 -2.58 0.58
N ILE A 151 23.76 -3.32 0.46
CA ILE A 151 23.66 -4.54 -0.37
C ILE A 151 23.37 -4.14 -1.82
N LYS A 152 22.33 -3.32 -2.03
CA LYS A 152 21.93 -2.82 -3.35
C LYS A 152 21.06 -1.58 -3.23
N SER A 153 20.95 -0.84 -4.33
CA SER A 153 19.98 0.24 -4.50
C SER A 153 19.22 0.04 -5.80
N THR A 154 17.90 0.23 -5.78
CA THR A 154 17.04 0.02 -6.95
C THR A 154 15.95 1.09 -7.00
N THR A 155 15.75 1.67 -8.17
CA THR A 155 14.70 2.66 -8.41
C THR A 155 13.51 2.00 -9.08
N TYR A 156 12.32 2.22 -8.52
CA TYR A 156 11.05 1.72 -9.00
C TYR A 156 10.17 2.87 -9.52
N THR A 157 9.54 2.67 -10.67
CA THR A 157 8.58 3.58 -11.29
C THR A 157 7.17 2.98 -11.25
N THR A 158 6.17 3.80 -11.61
CA THR A 158 4.75 3.39 -11.66
C THR A 158 4.54 1.99 -12.23
N ASN A 159 3.70 1.22 -11.53
CA ASN A 159 3.35 -0.18 -11.75
C ASN A 159 4.40 -1.22 -11.36
N GLN A 160 5.66 -0.84 -11.13
CA GLN A 160 6.66 -1.80 -10.66
C GLN A 160 6.43 -2.22 -9.21
N ILE A 161 6.84 -3.45 -8.90
CA ILE A 161 6.65 -4.09 -7.61
C ILE A 161 7.97 -4.60 -7.06
N THR A 162 8.11 -4.49 -5.75
CA THR A 162 9.18 -5.12 -4.99
C THR A 162 8.63 -5.89 -3.79
N TYR A 163 9.50 -6.71 -3.23
CA TYR A 163 9.24 -7.56 -2.07
C TYR A 163 10.38 -7.35 -1.07
N MET A 164 10.02 -7.26 0.20
CA MET A 164 10.97 -7.15 1.30
C MET A 164 10.53 -8.04 2.47
N ALA A 165 11.52 -8.68 3.09
CA ALA A 165 11.43 -9.40 4.35
C ALA A 165 12.79 -9.32 5.05
N ASP A 166 12.84 -9.62 6.35
CA ASP A 166 14.05 -9.43 7.17
C ASP A 166 15.22 -10.33 6.75
N ASP A 167 14.96 -11.45 6.07
CA ASP A 167 16.00 -12.29 5.48
C ASP A 167 16.76 -11.60 4.32
N LEU A 168 16.17 -10.57 3.72
CA LEU A 168 16.78 -9.75 2.66
C LEU A 168 17.57 -8.55 3.23
N GLY A 169 17.45 -8.26 4.52
CA GLY A 169 18.18 -7.19 5.20
C GLY A 169 17.30 -6.07 5.74
N LEU A 170 17.91 -4.92 6.00
CA LEU A 170 17.23 -3.67 6.32
C LEU A 170 16.98 -2.89 5.03
N HIS A 171 16.02 -1.97 5.02
CA HIS A 171 15.89 -1.07 3.88
C HIS A 171 15.52 0.37 4.24
N LYS A 172 15.76 1.25 3.28
CA LYS A 172 15.33 2.64 3.28
C LYS A 172 14.62 2.92 1.96
N ILE A 173 13.43 3.50 2.04
CA ILE A 173 12.67 3.97 0.88
C ILE A 173 12.74 5.49 0.82
N SER A 174 12.98 6.06 -0.36
CA SER A 174 12.95 7.50 -0.59
C SER A 174 12.22 7.88 -1.86
N ASN A 175 11.62 9.07 -1.85
CA ASN A 175 11.17 9.75 -3.05
C ASN A 175 12.32 10.64 -3.56
N PRO A 176 12.97 10.30 -4.69
CA PRO A 176 14.07 11.08 -5.23
C PRO A 176 13.59 12.33 -5.98
N ASP A 177 12.29 12.46 -6.30
CA ASP A 177 11.76 13.62 -7.01
C ASP A 177 11.73 14.84 -6.07
N PRO A 178 12.29 16.00 -6.47
CA PRO A 178 12.37 17.19 -5.61
C PRO A 178 11.05 17.95 -5.49
N GLU A 179 10.08 17.71 -6.38
CA GLU A 179 8.87 18.53 -6.49
C GLU A 179 7.59 17.71 -6.35
N ARG A 180 7.55 16.48 -6.86
CA ARG A 180 6.34 15.68 -6.93
C ARG A 180 6.29 14.59 -5.87
N VAL A 181 5.10 14.39 -5.32
CA VAL A 181 4.85 13.25 -4.43
C VAL A 181 4.91 11.94 -5.21
N ALA A 182 5.27 10.87 -4.52
CA ALA A 182 5.13 9.51 -5.02
C ALA A 182 4.13 8.75 -4.15
N SER A 183 3.26 7.97 -4.77
CA SER A 183 2.30 7.12 -4.07
C SER A 183 2.74 5.68 -4.20
N LEU A 184 3.03 5.04 -3.07
CA LEU A 184 3.22 3.61 -2.99
C LEU A 184 1.88 2.99 -2.60
N GLY A 185 1.35 2.12 -3.43
CA GLY A 185 0.20 1.30 -3.10
C GLY A 185 0.61 -0.11 -2.77
N GLY A 186 -0.17 -0.72 -1.89
CA GLY A 186 0.02 -2.13 -1.63
C GLY A 186 1.19 -2.39 -0.72
N GLY A 187 1.51 -1.50 0.22
CA GLY A 187 2.21 -1.89 1.45
C GLY A 187 1.30 -2.85 2.20
N LEU A 188 1.25 -4.10 1.72
CA LEU A 188 0.56 -5.20 2.36
C LEU A 188 1.50 -5.68 3.44
N GLU A 189 1.52 -4.93 4.54
CA GLU A 189 2.34 -5.25 5.70
C GLU A 189 1.59 -6.35 6.46
N ALA A 190 2.03 -7.60 6.29
CA ALA A 190 1.52 -8.73 7.07
C ALA A 190 2.07 -8.67 8.48
N ARG A 191 1.49 -7.84 9.35
CA ARG A 191 1.85 -7.88 10.77
C ARG A 191 1.40 -9.20 11.37
N CYS A 192 2.33 -10.12 11.58
CA CYS A 192 2.20 -11.11 12.64
C CYS A 192 2.28 -10.36 13.97
N ARG A 193 1.11 -10.09 14.59
CA ARG A 193 1.07 -9.92 16.04
C ARG A 193 1.44 -11.23 16.73
#